data_AF-A0A537HE05-F1
#
_entry.id   AF-A0A537HE05-F1
#
_cell.length_a   1.000
_cell.length_b   1.000
_cell.length_c   1.000
_cell.angle_alpha   90.00
_cell.angle_beta   90.00
_cell.angle_gamma   90.00
#
_symmetry.space_group_name_H-M   'P 1'
#
loop_
_entity.id
_entity.type
_entity.pdbx_description
1 polymer ?
#
loop_
_entity_poly.entity_id
_entity_poly.type
_entity_poly.pdbx_seq_one_letter_code
_entity_poly.pdbx_strand_id
1 'polypeptide(L)'
;ALEMFREFNVTVSGVVVNQVYPKELKDQPDVPVFLKNKISSQQEYVQRIQSEFGSLIKGIVPMLDREPKGLKMISNVADILYGS
;
A
#
# COMPACT_ATOMS: atom_id res chain seq x y z
N ALA A 1 7.12 12.40 10.51
CA ALA A 1 7.95 12.17 9.30
C ALA A 1 7.88 13.36 8.33
N LEU A 2 6.71 13.74 7.81
CA LEU A 2 6.61 14.91 6.91
C LEU A 2 7.10 16.21 7.55
N GLU A 3 6.81 16.44 8.83
CA GLU A 3 7.32 17.59 9.59
C GLU A 3 8.85 17.60 9.65
N MET A 4 9.46 16.47 9.99
CA MET A 4 10.92 16.31 9.96
C MET A 4 11.49 16.67 8.58
N PHE A 5 10.93 16.16 7.48
CA PHE A 5 11.43 16.53 6.14
C PHE A 5 11.29 18.04 5.87
N ARG A 6 10.19 18.67 6.32
CA ARG A 6 10.00 20.12 6.22
C ARG A 6 11.04 20.90 7.03
N GLU A 7 11.39 20.44 8.24
CA GLU A 7 12.44 21.04 9.07
C GLU A 7 13.82 21.02 8.39
N PHE A 8 14.09 19.99 7.58
CA PHE A 8 15.32 19.88 6.77
C PHE A 8 15.22 20.50 5.37
N ASN A 9 14.18 21.29 5.08
CA ASN A 9 13.91 21.87 3.75
C ASN A 9 13.86 20.83 2.61
N VAL A 10 13.42 19.60 2.92
CA VAL A 10 13.21 18.54 1.92
C VAL A 10 11.74 18.51 1.53
N THR A 11 11.46 18.73 0.24
CA THR A 11 10.10 18.61 -0.29
C THR A 11 9.72 17.15 -0.47
N VAL A 12 8.64 16.71 0.19
CA VAL A 12 8.06 15.39 -0.03
C VAL A 12 7.03 15.48 -1.15
N SER A 13 7.32 14.85 -2.29
CA SER A 13 6.45 14.87 -3.46
C SER A 13 5.28 13.88 -3.37
N GLY A 14 5.33 12.92 -2.45
CA GLY A 14 4.25 11.97 -2.22
C GLY A 14 4.65 10.75 -1.38
N VAL A 15 3.68 9.86 -1.18
CA VAL A 15 3.83 8.61 -0.44
C VAL A 15 3.28 7.44 -1.25
N VAL A 16 3.88 6.26 -1.09
CA VAL A 16 3.37 5.00 -1.62
C VAL A 16 2.96 4.13 -0.46
N VAL A 17 1.75 3.58 -0.51
CA VAL A 17 1.26 2.62 0.49
C VAL A 17 1.46 1.22 -0.06
N ASN A 18 2.35 0.44 0.56
CA ASN A 18 2.74 -0.88 0.05
C ASN A 18 2.10 -2.02 0.87
N GLN A 19 2.04 -3.22 0.27
CA GLN A 19 1.58 -4.47 0.88
C GLN A 19 0.15 -4.38 1.45
N VAL A 20 -0.75 -3.69 0.74
CA VAL A 20 -2.15 -3.62 1.11
C VAL A 20 -2.87 -4.89 0.66
N TYR A 21 -3.46 -5.62 1.60
CA TYR A 21 -4.27 -6.79 1.24
C TYR A 21 -5.57 -6.33 0.56
N PRO A 22 -5.98 -6.97 -0.55
CA PRO A 22 -7.28 -6.73 -1.17
C PRO A 22 -8.41 -6.95 -0.17
N LYS A 23 -9.41 -6.06 -0.14
CA LYS A 23 -10.53 -6.14 0.80
C LYS A 23 -11.38 -7.37 0.53
N GLU A 24 -11.53 -7.69 -0.75
CA GLU A 24 -12.34 -8.78 -1.29
C GLU A 24 -11.81 -10.14 -0.83
N LEU A 25 -10.52 -10.23 -0.49
CA LEU A 25 -9.90 -11.44 0.05
C LEU A 25 -10.51 -11.83 1.40
N LYS A 26 -11.03 -10.88 2.18
CA LYS A 26 -11.66 -11.17 3.47
C LYS A 26 -12.93 -12.04 3.32
N ASP A 27 -13.64 -11.87 2.22
CA ASP A 27 -14.94 -12.50 1.99
C ASP A 27 -14.82 -13.88 1.32
N GLN A 28 -13.60 -14.27 0.92
CA GLN A 28 -13.36 -15.57 0.31
C GLN A 28 -13.49 -16.72 1.33
N PRO A 29 -14.08 -17.86 0.92
CA PRO A 29 -14.38 -18.98 1.83
C PRO A 29 -13.13 -19.72 2.33
N ASP A 30 -12.08 -19.78 1.51
CA ASP A 30 -10.82 -20.49 1.76
C ASP A 30 -9.78 -19.66 2.52
N VAL A 31 -10.06 -18.38 2.77
CA VAL A 31 -9.13 -17.50 3.46
C VAL A 31 -9.09 -17.77 4.97
N PRO A 32 -7.91 -18.03 5.56
CA PRO A 32 -7.80 -18.30 6.99
C PRO A 32 -8.28 -17.14 7.86
N VAL A 33 -8.88 -17.46 9.02
CA VAL A 33 -9.39 -16.47 9.98
C VAL A 33 -8.32 -15.45 10.38
N PHE A 34 -7.06 -15.88 10.58
CA PHE A 34 -5.96 -14.97 10.90
C PHE A 34 -5.78 -13.89 9.82
N LEU A 35 -5.95 -14.26 8.55
CA LEU A 35 -5.77 -13.36 7.43
C LEU A 35 -6.96 -12.40 7.31
N LYS A 36 -8.19 -12.88 7.57
CA LYS A 36 -9.38 -12.01 7.67
C LYS A 36 -9.23 -10.95 8.76
N ASN A 37 -8.68 -11.34 9.91
CA ASN A 37 -8.40 -10.41 11.02
C ASN A 37 -7.31 -9.40 10.63
N LYS A 38 -6.23 -9.87 10.00
CA LYS A 38 -5.15 -9.01 9.50
C LYS A 38 -5.64 -7.98 8.48
N ILE A 39 -6.48 -8.40 7.52
CA ILE A 39 -7.12 -7.50 6.55
C ILE A 39 -7.95 -6.46 7.30
N SER A 40 -8.80 -6.89 8.24
CA SER A 40 -9.69 -5.99 8.99
C SER A 40 -8.90 -4.92 9.76
N SER A 41 -7.88 -5.33 10.52
CA SER A 41 -7.01 -4.39 11.23
C SER A 41 -6.23 -3.48 10.28
N GLN A 42 -5.77 -3.99 9.13
CA GLN A 42 -5.07 -3.17 8.15
C GLN A 42 -5.98 -2.10 7.54
N GLN A 43 -7.27 -2.40 7.33
CA GLN A 43 -8.20 -1.44 6.73
C GLN A 43 -8.36 -0.17 7.57
N GLU A 44 -8.33 -0.29 8.90
CA GLU A 44 -8.37 0.87 9.81
C GLU A 44 -7.14 1.78 9.58
N TYR A 45 -5.95 1.18 9.46
CA TYR A 45 -4.73 1.95 9.16
C TYR A 45 -4.73 2.55 7.76
N VAL A 46 -5.21 1.84 6.75
CA VAL A 46 -5.32 2.37 5.39
C VAL A 46 -6.28 3.57 5.35
N GLN A 47 -7.41 3.50 6.06
CA GLN A 47 -8.32 4.64 6.18
C GLN A 47 -7.67 5.83 6.88
N ARG A 48 -6.92 5.59 7.96
CA ARG A 48 -6.17 6.64 8.64
C ARG A 48 -5.11 7.28 7.75
N ILE A 49 -4.35 6.47 7.00
CA ILE A 49 -3.37 6.94 6.01
C ILE A 49 -4.06 7.78 4.93
N GLN A 50 -5.22 7.35 4.44
CA GLN A 50 -5.99 8.11 3.45
C GLN A 50 -6.44 9.47 4.02
N SER A 51 -6.88 9.52 5.28
CA SER A 51 -7.26 10.77 5.96
C SER A 51 -6.08 11.72 6.14
N GLU A 52 -4.93 11.21 6.58
CA GLU A 52 -3.75 12.02 6.91
C GLU A 52 -2.91 12.41 5.67
N PHE A 53 -2.85 11.54 4.65
CA PHE A 53 -1.92 11.66 3.52
C PHE A 53 -2.60 11.61 2.16
N GLY A 54 -3.94 11.61 2.07
CA GLY A 54 -4.69 11.31 0.85
C GLY A 54 -4.23 12.06 -0.41
N SER A 55 -3.94 13.36 -0.31
CA SER A 55 -3.45 14.17 -1.45
C SER A 55 -1.99 13.89 -1.84
N LEU A 56 -1.23 13.27 -0.94
CA LEU A 56 0.15 12.88 -1.15
C LEU A 56 0.29 11.43 -1.64
N ILE A 57 -0.74 10.58 -1.50
CA ILE A 57 -0.67 9.19 -1.97
C ILE A 57 -0.56 9.18 -3.50
N LYS A 58 0.55 8.61 -4.00
CA LYS A 58 0.81 8.46 -5.44
C LYS A 58 0.46 7.10 -5.99
N GLY A 59 0.28 6.12 -5.11
CA GLY A 59 -0.09 4.76 -5.50
C GLY A 59 -0.23 3.85 -4.29
N ILE A 60 -1.01 2.79 -4.48
CA ILE A 60 -1.20 1.71 -3.51
C ILE A 60 -0.76 0.42 -4.18
N VAL A 61 0.26 -0.22 -3.61
CA VAL A 61 0.75 -1.52 -4.10
C VAL A 61 0.10 -2.61 -3.25
N PRO A 62 -0.62 -3.56 -3.89
CA PRO A 62 -1.25 -4.65 -3.16
C PRO A 62 -0.20 -5.63 -2.60
N MET A 63 -0.62 -6.44 -1.63
CA MET A 63 0.18 -7.59 -1.20
C MET A 63 0.32 -8.57 -2.38
N LEU A 64 1.55 -8.75 -2.87
CA LEU A 64 1.85 -9.68 -3.96
C LEU A 64 2.07 -11.09 -3.41
N ASP A 65 1.70 -12.10 -4.20
CA ASP A 65 1.84 -13.53 -3.83
C ASP A 65 3.29 -13.97 -3.63
N ARG A 66 4.23 -13.21 -4.17
CA ARG A 66 5.67 -13.48 -4.08
C ARG A 66 6.45 -12.17 -4.04
N GLU A 67 7.64 -12.25 -3.47
CA GLU A 67 8.57 -11.12 -3.42
C GLU A 67 8.90 -10.64 -4.85
N PRO A 68 8.86 -9.32 -5.12
CA PRO A 68 9.07 -8.79 -6.46
C PRO A 68 10.56 -8.77 -6.82
N LYS A 69 11.11 -9.95 -7.12
CA LYS A 69 12.50 -10.14 -7.55
C LYS A 69 12.58 -10.35 -9.07
N GLY A 70 13.61 -9.75 -9.67
CA GLY A 70 13.86 -9.80 -11.11
C GLY A 70 13.03 -8.79 -11.91
N LEU A 71 13.53 -8.45 -13.09
CA LEU A 71 12.98 -7.36 -13.92
C LEU A 71 11.49 -7.54 -14.26
N LYS A 72 11.03 -8.78 -14.47
CA LYS A 72 9.62 -9.06 -14.75
C LYS A 72 8.71 -8.62 -13.60
N MET A 73 9.04 -8.99 -12.36
CA MET A 73 8.21 -8.62 -11.22
C MET A 73 8.32 -7.14 -10.88
N ILE A 74 9.49 -6.53 -11.10
CA ILE A 74 9.69 -5.08 -10.95
C ILE A 74 8.82 -4.32 -11.96
N SER A 75 8.74 -4.79 -13.22
CA SER A 75 7.84 -4.22 -14.23
C SER A 75 6.40 -4.24 -13.76
N ASN A 76 5.91 -5.35 -13.21
CA ASN A 76 4.54 -5.41 -12.69
C ASN A 76 4.29 -4.38 -11.58
N VAL A 77 5.25 -4.13 -10.69
CA VAL A 77 5.12 -3.10 -9.65
C VAL A 77 5.12 -1.70 -10.27
N ALA A 78 5.95 -1.47 -11.29
CA ALA A 78 5.96 -0.21 -12.04
C ALA A 78 4.62 0.02 -12.75
N ASP A 79 4.04 -1.01 -13.35
CA ASP A 79 2.72 -0.94 -13.99
C ASP A 79 1.61 -0.63 -12.96
N ILE A 80 1.69 -1.17 -11.74
CA ILE A 80 0.74 -0.82 -10.66
C ILE A 80 0.85 0.66 -10.26
N LEU A 81 2.06 1.23 -10.28
CA LEU A 81 2.30 2.61 -9.83
C LEU A 81 2.13 3.65 -10.93
N TYR A 82 2.37 3.27 -12.20
CA TYR A 82 2.50 4.20 -13.33
C TYR A 82 1.78 3.74 -14.60
N GLY A 83 1.36 2.47 -14.68
CA GLY A 83 0.59 1.92 -15.78
C GLY A 83 -0.84 2.43 -15.69
N SER A 84 -1.17 3.36 -16.59
CA SER A 84 -2.51 3.96 -16.71
C SER A 84 -3.52 2.95 -17.26
#